data_AF-A0A962UAP6-F1
#
_entry.id   AF-A0A962UAP6-F1
#
_cell.length_a   1.000
_cell.length_b   1.000
_cell.length_c   1.000
_cell.angle_alpha   90.00
_cell.angle_beta   90.00
_cell.angle_gamma   90.00
#
_symmetry.space_group_name_H-M   'P 1'
#
loop_
_entity.id
_entity.type
_entity.pdbx_description
1 polymer ?
#
loop_
_entity_poly.entity_id
_entity_poly.type
_entity_poly.pdbx_seq_one_letter_code
_entity_poly.pdbx_strand_id
1 'polypeptide(L)'
;MKNSTADELHAQAAKQRREIVELGLHDAEDLVYGIMPLLVRALDLDPNHLPSLDLLSDLLMEIDACEEAIELVEKLLVLAPDNADGRKKLAALVSDEENQRRLVRAYLHQKRLQLTRTSR
;
A
#
# COMPACT_ATOMS: atom_id res chain seq x y z
N MET A 1 4.26 -28.51 -1.66
CA MET A 1 3.90 -27.18 -1.14
C MET A 1 3.21 -26.44 -2.27
N LYS A 2 1.94 -26.06 -2.15
CA LYS A 2 1.27 -25.29 -3.20
C LYS A 2 1.88 -23.88 -3.16
N ASN A 3 2.62 -23.51 -4.21
CA ASN A 3 3.03 -22.12 -4.39
C ASN A 3 1.76 -21.35 -4.73
N SER A 4 1.15 -20.71 -3.73
CA SER A 4 0.01 -19.82 -3.98
C SER A 4 0.44 -18.70 -4.90
N THR A 5 -0.39 -18.35 -5.88
CA THR A 5 -0.12 -17.25 -6.81
C THR A 5 -0.41 -15.90 -6.15
N ALA A 6 0.07 -14.81 -6.75
CA ALA A 6 -0.28 -13.46 -6.31
C ALA A 6 -1.81 -13.25 -6.31
N ASP A 7 -2.51 -13.80 -7.32
CA ASP A 7 -3.98 -13.77 -7.40
C ASP A 7 -4.66 -14.50 -6.23
N GLU A 8 -4.18 -15.69 -5.86
CA GLU A 8 -4.75 -16.46 -4.74
C GLU A 8 -4.58 -15.72 -3.41
N LEU A 9 -3.40 -15.15 -3.17
CA LEU A 9 -3.11 -14.37 -1.97
C LEU A 9 -3.93 -13.08 -1.92
N HIS A 10 -4.07 -12.40 -3.06
CA HIS A 10 -4.94 -11.24 -3.18
C HIS A 10 -6.42 -11.60 -2.93
N ALA A 11 -6.92 -12.68 -3.53
CA ALA A 11 -8.29 -13.12 -3.33
C ALA A 11 -8.57 -13.47 -1.85
N GLN A 12 -7.61 -14.10 -1.18
CA GLN A 12 -7.69 -14.38 0.25
C GLN A 12 -7.72 -13.08 1.07
N ALA A 13 -6.85 -12.12 0.76
CA ALA A 13 -6.82 -10.81 1.41
C ALA A 13 -8.14 -10.03 1.22
N ALA A 14 -8.67 -10.00 0.00
CA ALA A 14 -9.93 -9.34 -0.33
C ALA A 14 -11.13 -10.00 0.39
N LYS A 15 -11.11 -11.33 0.54
CA LYS A 15 -12.11 -12.06 1.32
C LYS A 15 -12.07 -11.66 2.79
N GLN A 16 -10.89 -11.67 3.40
CA GLN A 16 -10.73 -11.29 4.80
C GLN A 16 -11.13 -9.84 5.07
N ARG A 17 -10.76 -8.91 4.17
CA ARG A 17 -11.21 -7.53 4.28
C ARG A 17 -12.74 -7.42 4.28
N ARG A 18 -13.40 -8.15 3.38
CA ARG A 18 -14.86 -8.16 3.32
C ARG A 18 -15.48 -8.67 4.62
N GLU A 19 -14.95 -9.77 5.17
CA GLU A 19 -15.42 -10.33 6.45
C GLU A 19 -15.23 -9.32 7.59
N ILE A 20 -14.07 -8.65 7.66
CA ILE A 20 -13.80 -7.59 8.64
C ILE A 20 -14.82 -6.43 8.52
N VAL A 21 -15.06 -5.97 7.29
CA VAL A 21 -16.03 -4.90 7.01
C VAL A 21 -17.46 -5.31 7.39
N GLU A 22 -17.86 -6.53 7.04
CA GLU A 22 -19.19 -7.07 7.34
C GLU A 22 -19.41 -7.22 8.85
N LEU A 23 -18.36 -7.57 9.60
CA LEU A 23 -18.40 -7.70 11.05
C LEU A 23 -18.20 -6.37 11.78
N GLY A 24 -17.91 -5.28 11.06
CA GLY A 24 -17.62 -3.96 11.63
C GLY A 24 -16.31 -3.91 12.42
N LEU A 25 -15.40 -4.87 12.19
CA LEU A 25 -14.13 -5.04 12.91
C LEU A 25 -13.01 -4.19 12.27
N HIS A 26 -13.28 -2.91 12.02
CA HIS A 26 -12.38 -2.00 11.29
C HIS A 26 -11.18 -1.52 12.11
N ASP A 27 -10.79 -2.24 13.16
CA ASP A 27 -9.67 -1.83 14.00
C ASP A 27 -8.35 -2.05 13.24
N ALA A 28 -7.42 -1.10 13.37
CA ALA A 28 -6.15 -1.11 12.65
C ALA A 28 -5.33 -2.40 12.87
N GLU A 29 -5.46 -3.03 14.04
CA GLU A 29 -4.77 -4.29 14.35
C GLU A 29 -5.25 -5.44 13.46
N ASP A 30 -6.56 -5.60 13.24
CA ASP A 30 -7.11 -6.68 12.43
C ASP A 30 -6.67 -6.56 10.96
N LEU A 31 -6.63 -5.34 10.45
CA LEU A 31 -6.16 -5.03 9.09
C LEU A 31 -4.66 -5.33 8.94
N VAL A 32 -3.86 -4.90 9.91
CA VAL A 32 -2.40 -5.02 9.90
C VAL A 32 -1.92 -6.46 10.07
N TYR A 33 -2.52 -7.22 11.00
CA TYR A 33 -2.07 -8.59 11.27
C TYR A 33 -2.72 -9.62 10.34
N GLY A 34 -3.94 -9.36 9.85
CA GLY A 34 -4.68 -10.28 9.00
C GLY A 34 -4.35 -10.12 7.51
N ILE A 35 -4.54 -8.91 6.99
CA ILE A 35 -4.63 -8.69 5.53
C ILE A 35 -3.28 -8.27 4.94
N MET A 36 -2.56 -7.36 5.59
CA MET A 36 -1.32 -6.80 5.06
C MET A 36 -0.25 -7.86 4.72
N PRO A 37 0.00 -8.90 5.54
CA PRO A 37 1.01 -9.92 5.21
C PRO A 37 0.68 -10.71 3.93
N LEU A 38 -0.61 -10.91 3.64
CA LEU A 38 -1.05 -11.58 2.42
C LEU A 38 -0.74 -10.75 1.18
N LEU A 39 -0.99 -9.44 1.26
CA LEU A 39 -0.75 -8.51 0.17
C LEU A 39 0.75 -8.28 -0.07
N VAL A 40 1.53 -8.15 0.99
CA VAL A 40 3.00 -8.08 0.89
C VAL A 40 3.53 -9.32 0.20
N ARG A 41 3.09 -10.51 0.61
CA ARG A 41 3.51 -11.76 -0.04
C ARG A 41 3.03 -11.87 -1.49
N ALA A 42 1.84 -11.35 -1.82
CA ALA A 42 1.38 -11.28 -3.21
C ALA A 42 2.31 -10.39 -4.05
N LEU A 43 2.75 -9.26 -3.50
CA LEU A 43 3.69 -8.34 -4.16
C LEU A 43 5.13 -8.87 -4.21
N ASP A 44 5.53 -9.74 -3.29
CA ASP A 44 6.79 -10.47 -3.38
C ASP A 44 6.81 -11.45 -4.56
N LEU A 45 5.66 -12.05 -4.88
CA LEU A 45 5.50 -12.97 -6.01
C LEU A 45 5.32 -12.23 -7.34
N ASP A 46 4.53 -11.17 -7.33
CA ASP A 46 4.34 -10.26 -8.47
C ASP A 46 4.37 -8.80 -8.00
N PRO A 47 5.53 -8.13 -8.12
CA PRO A 47 5.68 -6.75 -7.70
C PRO A 47 4.75 -5.76 -8.41
N ASN A 48 4.23 -6.12 -9.58
CA ASN A 48 3.38 -5.26 -10.39
C ASN A 48 1.90 -5.68 -10.34
N HIS A 49 1.53 -6.52 -9.36
CA HIS A 49 0.18 -6.97 -9.17
C HIS A 49 -0.74 -5.80 -8.76
N LEU A 50 -1.36 -5.16 -9.76
CA LEU A 50 -2.20 -3.98 -9.60
C LEU A 50 -3.28 -4.14 -8.51
N PRO A 51 -4.04 -5.26 -8.42
CA PRO A 51 -5.03 -5.41 -7.36
C PRO A 51 -4.44 -5.41 -5.95
N SER A 52 -3.24 -5.97 -5.76
CA SER A 52 -2.58 -5.97 -4.45
C SER A 52 -2.00 -4.59 -4.11
N LEU A 53 -1.47 -3.86 -5.08
CA LEU A 53 -1.04 -2.47 -4.88
C LEU A 53 -2.22 -1.60 -4.46
N ASP A 54 -3.35 -1.75 -5.14
CA ASP A 54 -4.57 -0.99 -4.86
C ASP A 54 -5.12 -1.27 -3.46
N LEU A 55 -5.29 -2.55 -3.12
CA LEU A 55 -5.84 -2.95 -1.83
C LEU A 55 -4.89 -2.64 -0.67
N LEU A 56 -3.57 -2.80 -0.85
CA LEU A 56 -2.62 -2.47 0.20
C LEU A 56 -2.56 -0.96 0.45
N SER A 57 -2.65 -0.14 -0.61
CA SER A 57 -2.74 1.30 -0.45
C SER A 57 -3.97 1.74 0.35
N ASP A 58 -5.12 1.11 0.15
CA ASP A 58 -6.34 1.38 0.93
C ASP A 58 -6.13 1.07 2.41
N LEU A 59 -5.53 -0.07 2.73
CA LEU A 59 -5.27 -0.45 4.11
C LEU A 59 -4.29 0.50 4.80
N LEU A 60 -3.25 0.93 4.09
CA LEU A 60 -2.29 1.89 4.61
C LEU A 60 -2.93 3.25 4.85
N MET A 61 -3.86 3.68 3.99
CA MET A 61 -4.68 4.87 4.22
C MET A 61 -5.59 4.72 5.44
N GLU A 62 -6.21 3.54 5.65
CA GLU A 62 -7.09 3.26 6.80
C GLU A 62 -6.35 3.33 8.15
N ILE A 63 -5.05 3.00 8.18
CA ILE A 63 -4.22 3.04 9.40
C ILE A 63 -3.34 4.30 9.52
N ASP A 64 -3.59 5.32 8.70
CA ASP A 64 -2.82 6.58 8.63
C ASP A 64 -1.32 6.42 8.28
N ALA A 65 -0.96 5.30 7.65
CA ALA A 65 0.37 5.07 7.06
C ALA A 65 0.47 5.75 5.68
N CYS A 66 0.31 7.08 5.68
CA CYS A 66 0.17 7.88 4.47
C CYS A 66 1.42 7.87 3.58
N GLU A 67 2.62 7.78 4.14
CA GLU A 67 3.88 7.79 3.37
C GLU A 67 4.00 6.54 2.48
N GLU A 68 3.80 5.36 3.07
CA GLU A 68 3.84 4.09 2.37
C GLU A 68 2.66 3.96 1.38
N ALA A 69 1.48 4.48 1.74
CA ALA A 69 0.33 4.52 0.84
C ALA A 69 0.64 5.31 -0.44
N ILE A 70 1.31 6.47 -0.32
CA ILE A 70 1.69 7.30 -1.47
C ILE A 70 2.63 6.52 -2.39
N GLU A 71 3.66 5.85 -1.87
CA GLU A 71 4.60 5.06 -2.68
C GLU A 71 3.86 3.97 -3.49
N LEU A 72 2.89 3.29 -2.90
CA LEU A 72 2.10 2.27 -3.59
C LEU A 72 1.15 2.86 -4.64
N VAL A 73 0.48 3.97 -4.33
CA VAL A 73 -0.42 4.64 -5.27
C VAL A 73 0.36 5.22 -6.46
N GLU A 74 1.53 5.81 -6.22
CA GLU A 74 2.42 6.28 -7.29
C GLU A 74 2.82 5.12 -8.20
N LYS A 75 3.24 3.98 -7.63
CA LYS A 75 3.57 2.78 -8.40
C LYS A 75 2.38 2.28 -9.21
N LEU A 76 1.20 2.23 -8.62
CA LEU A 76 -0.04 1.85 -9.29
C LEU A 76 -0.34 2.78 -10.47
N LEU A 77 -0.14 4.09 -10.31
CA LEU A 77 -0.36 5.07 -11.39
C LEU A 77 0.72 5.02 -12.48
N VAL A 78 1.95 4.62 -12.15
CA VAL A 78 2.98 4.34 -13.17
C VAL A 78 2.56 3.15 -14.04
N LEU A 79 2.00 2.10 -13.44
CA LEU A 79 1.56 0.89 -14.13
C LEU A 79 0.20 1.06 -14.84
N ALA A 80 -0.70 1.85 -14.27
CA ALA A 80 -2.03 2.13 -14.79
C ALA A 80 -2.31 3.65 -14.75
N PRO A 81 -1.76 4.44 -15.69
CA PRO A 81 -1.87 5.89 -15.68
C PRO A 81 -3.31 6.39 -15.68
N ASP A 82 -4.23 5.67 -16.32
CA ASP A 82 -5.64 6.02 -16.46
C ASP A 82 -6.53 5.55 -15.30
N ASN A 83 -5.94 5.01 -14.24
CA ASN A 83 -6.68 4.61 -13.05
C ASN A 83 -7.21 5.86 -12.31
N ALA A 84 -8.50 6.16 -12.52
CA ALA A 84 -9.18 7.28 -11.89
C ALA A 84 -9.21 7.18 -10.36
N ASP A 85 -9.32 5.97 -9.81
CA ASP A 85 -9.36 5.77 -8.36
C ASP A 85 -7.98 5.95 -7.74
N GLY A 86 -6.93 5.49 -8.39
CA GLY A 86 -5.54 5.80 -8.00
C GLY A 86 -5.28 7.31 -7.94
N ARG A 87 -5.77 8.07 -8.93
CA ARG A 87 -5.65 9.55 -8.94
C ARG A 87 -6.40 10.19 -7.78
N LYS A 88 -7.60 9.69 -7.44
CA LYS A 88 -8.37 10.17 -6.28
C LYS A 88 -7.66 9.86 -4.96
N LYS A 89 -7.11 8.66 -4.81
CA LYS A 89 -6.34 8.25 -3.62
C LYS A 89 -5.13 9.14 -3.42
N LEU A 90 -4.36 9.39 -4.49
CA LEU A 90 -3.22 10.30 -4.43
C LEU A 90 -3.65 11.70 -4.03
N ALA A 91 -4.71 12.23 -4.65
CA ALA A 91 -5.25 13.55 -4.31
C ALA A 91 -5.68 13.64 -2.84
N ALA A 92 -6.34 12.61 -2.31
CA ALA A 92 -6.73 12.55 -0.91
C ALA A 92 -5.50 12.56 0.02
N LEU A 93 -4.52 11.71 -0.26
CA LEU A 93 -3.27 11.58 0.51
C LEU A 93 -2.45 12.87 0.55
N VAL A 94 -2.37 13.59 -0.57
CA VAL A 94 -1.56 14.82 -0.69
C VAL A 94 -2.33 16.10 -0.41
N SER A 95 -3.63 16.02 -0.12
CA SER A 95 -4.45 17.20 0.16
C SER A 95 -4.18 17.82 1.54
N ASP A 96 -3.64 17.03 2.48
CA ASP A 96 -3.23 17.52 3.80
C ASP A 96 -1.81 18.07 3.76
N GLU A 97 -1.62 19.33 4.18
CA GLU A 97 -0.28 19.93 4.33
C GLU A 97 0.62 19.13 5.28
N GLU A 98 0.05 18.46 6.27
CA GLU A 98 0.81 17.59 7.17
C GLU A 98 1.38 16.39 6.43
N ASN A 99 0.59 15.74 5.58
CA ASN A 99 1.04 14.61 4.77
C ASN A 99 2.06 15.03 3.71
N GLN A 100 1.90 16.22 3.11
CA GLN A 100 2.94 16.77 2.23
C GLN A 100 4.26 17.03 2.96
N ARG A 101 4.20 17.59 4.18
CA ARG A 101 5.42 17.81 5.00
C ARG A 101 6.07 16.49 5.42
N ARG A 102 5.26 15.48 5.76
CA ARG A 102 5.71 14.11 6.08
C ARG A 102 6.40 13.45 4.88
N LEU A 103 5.75 13.42 3.71
CA LEU A 103 6.30 12.89 2.45
C LEU A 103 7.64 13.54 2.08
N VAL A 104 7.74 14.87 2.14
CA VAL A 104 8.99 15.58 1.82
C VAL A 104 10.09 15.20 2.81
N ARG A 105 9.79 15.04 4.11
CA ARG A 105 10.77 14.57 5.10
C ARG A 105 11.21 13.13 4.83
N ALA A 106 10.28 12.23 4.54
CA ALA A 106 10.56 10.83 4.24
C ALA A 106 11.45 10.71 2.99
N TYR A 107 11.10 11.42 1.92
CA TYR A 107 11.89 11.48 0.68
C TYR A 107 13.32 11.98 0.93
N LEU A 108 13.48 13.08 1.68
CA LEU A 108 14.80 13.61 2.02
C LEU A 108 15.59 12.65 2.91
N HIS A 109 14.93 11.94 3.83
CA HIS A 109 15.55 10.95 4.70
C HIS A 109 16.03 9.72 3.92
N GLN A 110 15.18 9.15 3.06
CA GLN A 110 15.54 8.04 2.19
C GLN A 110 16.69 8.41 1.25
N LYS A 111 16.64 9.57 0.59
CA LYS A 111 17.71 10.05 -0.29
C LYS A 111 19.04 10.21 0.45
N ARG A 112 19.00 10.71 1.69
CA ARG A 112 20.18 10.82 2.56
C ARG A 112 20.77 9.44 2.91
N LEU A 113 19.93 8.45 3.20
CA LEU A 113 20.36 7.08 3.50
C LEU A 113 20.94 6.36 2.27
N GLN A 114 20.38 6.59 1.08
CA GLN A 114 20.94 6.05 -0.15
C GLN A 114 22.34 6.64 -0.40
N LEU A 115 22.49 7.96 -0.30
CA LEU A 115 23.78 8.65 -0.47
C LEU A 115 24.85 8.18 0.54
N THR A 116 24.48 7.88 1.78
CA THR A 116 25.42 7.34 2.78
C THR A 116 25.75 5.85 2.55
N ARG A 117 24.83 5.07 1.96
CA ARG A 117 25.10 3.67 1.56
C ARG A 117 25.97 3.57 0.31
N THR A 118 25.86 4.50 -0.65
CA THR A 118 26.69 4.52 -1.86
C THR A 118 28.10 5.08 -1.61
N SER A 119 28.33 5.70 -0.45
CA SER A 119 29.63 6.29 -0.07
C SER A 119 30.52 5.36 0.77
N ARG A 120 30.25 4.05 0.78
CA ARG A 120 31.07 2.99 1.40
C ARG A 120 31.50 1.98 0.34
#